data_AF-J9ZWK8-F1
#
_entry.id   AF-J9ZWK8-F1
#
_cell.length_a   1.000
_cell.length_b   1.000
_cell.length_c   1.000
_cell.angle_alpha   90.00
_cell.angle_beta   90.00
_cell.angle_gamma   90.00
#
_symmetry.space_group_name_H-M   'P 1'
#
loop_
_entity.id
_entity.type
_entity.pdbx_description
1 polymer ?
#
loop_
_entity_poly.entity_id
_entity_poly.type
_entity_poly.pdbx_seq_one_letter_code
_entity_poly.pdbx_strand_id
1 'polypeptide(L)'
;VEAPVSGSMILAGVMLKLGGYGFFRSLSFLYCFLFNYGYFFMSLSLYGCLVISFFCLVQGDLSMLIAYSSVCHMGVVICGLFTLNMWGVLGSLIFMLGHGFVSSGLFFLVSIVFDRLGTRSFFLIKGLL
;
A
#
# COMPACT_ATOMS: atom_id res chain seq x y z
N VAL A 1 4.06 5.07 -14.14
CA VAL A 1 4.15 3.62 -14.42
C VAL A 1 3.60 3.33 -15.82
N GLU A 2 4.33 2.55 -16.61
CA GLU A 2 4.05 2.24 -18.03
C GLU A 2 3.30 0.91 -18.24
N ALA A 3 2.96 0.20 -17.16
CA ALA A 3 2.21 -1.04 -17.25
C ALA A 3 0.77 -0.77 -17.78
N PRO A 4 0.22 -1.69 -18.61
CA PRO A 4 -1.17 -1.61 -19.03
C PRO A 4 -2.11 -1.55 -17.83
N VAL A 5 -3.23 -0.83 -17.99
CA VAL A 5 -4.20 -0.52 -16.93
C VAL A 5 -4.61 -1.77 -16.13
N SER A 6 -4.97 -2.85 -16.83
CA SER A 6 -5.33 -4.15 -16.23
C SER A 6 -4.21 -4.77 -15.41
N GLY A 7 -2.96 -4.69 -15.90
CA GLY A 7 -1.78 -5.18 -15.19
C GLY A 7 -1.53 -4.41 -13.90
N SER A 8 -1.66 -3.08 -13.94
CA SER A 8 -1.49 -2.24 -12.75
C SER A 8 -2.56 -2.51 -11.68
N MET A 9 -3.82 -2.76 -12.08
CA MET A 9 -4.91 -3.11 -11.17
C MET A 9 -4.68 -4.46 -10.49
N ILE A 10 -4.26 -5.49 -11.24
CA ILE A 10 -4.01 -6.83 -10.68
C ILE A 10 -2.78 -6.82 -9.78
N LEU A 11 -1.70 -6.13 -10.20
CA LEU A 11 -0.48 -6.02 -9.41
C LEU A 11 -0.75 -5.29 -8.08
N ALA A 12 -1.44 -4.16 -8.13
CA ALA A 12 -1.81 -3.40 -6.95
C ALA A 12 -2.77 -4.21 -6.06
N GLY A 13 -3.78 -4.87 -6.65
CA GLY A 13 -4.83 -5.59 -5.92
C GLY A 13 -4.36 -6.89 -5.27
N VAL A 14 -3.51 -7.67 -5.95
CA VAL A 14 -3.23 -9.06 -5.57
C VAL A 14 -1.78 -9.27 -5.14
N MET A 15 -0.80 -8.87 -5.95
CA MET A 15 0.62 -9.22 -5.72
C MET A 15 1.16 -8.66 -4.40
N LEU A 16 0.89 -7.38 -4.10
CA LEU A 16 1.33 -6.77 -2.84
C LEU A 16 0.66 -7.39 -1.60
N LYS A 17 -0.56 -7.89 -1.74
CA LYS A 17 -1.35 -8.47 -0.63
C LYS A 17 -0.97 -9.92 -0.37
N LEU A 18 -0.66 -10.68 -1.41
CA LEU A 18 -0.11 -12.03 -1.29
C LEU A 18 1.21 -12.04 -0.52
N GLY A 19 2.06 -11.02 -0.69
CA GLY A 19 3.28 -10.87 0.12
C GLY A 19 3.00 -10.72 1.62
N GLY A 20 2.05 -9.85 1.99
CA GLY A 20 1.63 -9.68 3.38
C GLY A 20 0.97 -10.92 3.98
N TYR A 21 0.14 -11.63 3.20
CA TYR A 21 -0.45 -12.91 3.63
C TYR A 21 0.61 -14.01 3.80
N GLY A 22 1.60 -14.07 2.90
CA GLY A 22 2.74 -14.98 3.03
C GLY A 22 3.52 -14.72 4.32
N PHE A 23 3.75 -13.45 4.64
CA PHE A 23 4.36 -13.07 5.91
C PHE A 23 3.52 -13.54 7.09
N PHE A 24 2.21 -13.28 7.08
CA PHE A 24 1.27 -13.74 8.12
C PHE A 24 1.34 -15.26 8.34
N ARG A 25 1.36 -16.06 7.27
CA ARG A 25 1.48 -17.52 7.35
C ARG A 25 2.82 -17.96 7.99
N SER A 26 3.90 -17.25 7.69
CA SER A 26 5.24 -17.54 8.23
C SER A 26 5.45 -17.09 9.69
N LEU A 27 4.57 -16.24 10.24
CA LEU A 27 4.68 -15.73 11.61
C LEU A 27 4.81 -16.84 12.66
N SER A 28 4.10 -17.96 12.47
CA SER A 28 4.16 -19.08 13.41
C SER A 28 5.56 -19.69 13.52
N PHE A 29 6.34 -19.67 12.44
CA PHE A 29 7.74 -20.14 12.45
C PHE A 29 8.69 -19.07 12.99
N LEU A 30 8.38 -17.79 12.77
CA LEU A 30 9.22 -16.65 13.15
C LEU A 30 8.94 -16.12 14.57
N TYR A 31 8.02 -16.72 15.32
CA TYR A 31 7.52 -16.18 16.60
C TYR A 31 8.65 -15.85 17.59
N CYS A 32 9.59 -16.78 17.83
CA CYS A 32 10.70 -16.55 18.75
C CYS A 32 11.64 -15.42 18.31
N PHE A 33 11.86 -15.26 16.99
CA PHE A 33 12.68 -14.18 16.46
C PHE A 33 11.98 -12.83 16.59
N LEU A 34 10.69 -12.78 16.29
CA LEU A 34 9.87 -11.58 16.36
C LEU A 34 9.65 -11.09 17.78
N PHE A 35 9.59 -11.99 18.76
CA PHE A 35 9.49 -11.58 20.15
C PHE A 35 10.73 -10.80 20.62
N ASN A 36 11.92 -11.19 20.14
CA ASN A 36 13.18 -10.55 20.52
C ASN A 36 13.48 -9.28 19.71
N TYR A 37 13.21 -9.29 18.40
CA TYR A 37 13.58 -8.20 17.48
C TYR A 37 12.40 -7.38 16.96
N GLY A 38 11.16 -7.68 17.35
CA GLY A 38 9.95 -7.06 16.82
C GLY A 38 9.94 -5.54 16.97
N TYR A 39 10.38 -5.01 18.11
CA TYR A 39 10.47 -3.56 18.35
C TYR A 39 11.40 -2.84 17.39
N PHE A 40 12.53 -3.47 17.01
CA PHE A 40 13.45 -2.90 16.03
C PHE A 40 12.79 -2.80 14.66
N PHE A 41 12.18 -3.90 14.18
CA PHE A 41 11.51 -3.90 12.89
C PHE A 41 10.31 -2.96 12.84
N MET A 42 9.56 -2.83 13.93
CA MET A 42 8.48 -1.84 14.09
C MET A 42 8.96 -0.41 13.89
N SER A 43 10.09 -0.05 14.50
CA SER A 43 10.65 1.30 14.37
C SER A 43 11.08 1.60 12.93
N LEU A 44 11.67 0.61 12.25
CA LEU A 44 12.12 0.72 10.86
C LEU A 44 10.92 0.92 9.91
N SER A 45 9.84 0.15 10.09
CA SER A 45 8.64 0.27 9.26
C SER A 45 7.91 1.59 9.46
N LEU A 46 7.84 2.10 10.70
CA LEU A 46 7.26 3.42 10.98
C LEU A 46 8.10 4.54 10.35
N TYR A 47 9.42 4.49 10.48
CA TYR A 47 10.31 5.46 9.85
C TYR A 47 10.17 5.45 8.31
N GLY A 48 10.17 4.27 7.70
CA GLY A 48 9.96 4.13 6.26
C GLY A 48 8.61 4.69 5.80
N CYS A 49 7.53 4.42 6.55
CA CYS A 49 6.20 4.96 6.24
C CYS A 49 6.18 6.49 6.27
N LEU A 50 6.85 7.11 7.24
CA LEU A 50 6.96 8.58 7.32
C LEU A 50 7.71 9.14 6.12
N VAL A 51 8.86 8.57 5.76
CA VAL A 51 9.66 9.05 4.62
C VAL A 51 8.87 8.98 3.32
N ILE A 52 8.21 7.85 3.04
CA ILE A 52 7.41 7.69 1.80
C ILE A 52 6.21 8.63 1.79
N SER A 53 5.61 8.92 2.96
CA SER A 53 4.51 9.88 3.05
C SER A 53 4.92 11.31 2.66
N PHE A 54 6.15 11.72 2.99
CA PHE A 54 6.69 12.99 2.53
C PHE A 54 6.92 13.01 1.01
N PHE A 55 7.43 11.91 0.44
CA PHE A 55 7.56 11.79 -1.02
C PHE A 55 6.21 11.84 -1.75
N CYS A 56 5.15 11.28 -1.16
CA CYS A 56 3.79 11.37 -1.70
C CYS A 56 3.32 12.82 -1.88
N LEU A 57 3.68 13.74 -0.98
CA LEU A 57 3.22 15.13 -1.04
C LEU A 57 3.80 15.91 -2.22
N VAL A 58 4.98 15.53 -2.69
CA VAL A 58 5.68 16.22 -3.78
C VAL A 58 5.33 15.63 -5.15
N GLN A 59 4.71 14.45 -5.20
CA GLN A 59 4.46 13.73 -6.44
C GLN A 59 3.38 14.40 -7.30
N GLY A 60 3.73 14.79 -8.54
CA GLY A 60 2.82 15.43 -9.48
C GLY A 60 1.96 14.48 -10.34
N ASP A 61 2.24 13.18 -10.35
CA ASP A 61 1.54 12.19 -11.18
C ASP A 61 0.55 11.35 -10.36
N LEU A 62 -0.71 11.27 -10.79
CA LEU A 62 -1.76 10.54 -10.08
C LEU A 62 -1.46 9.04 -9.91
N SER A 63 -0.98 8.37 -10.97
CA SER A 63 -0.66 6.93 -10.91
C SER A 63 0.48 6.62 -9.94
N MET A 64 1.47 7.50 -9.85
CA MET A 64 2.60 7.36 -8.93
C MET A 64 2.18 7.71 -7.50
N LEU A 65 1.33 8.72 -7.32
CA LEU A 65 0.79 9.11 -6.03
C LEU A 65 0.04 7.94 -5.36
N ILE A 66 -0.82 7.24 -6.13
CA ILE A 66 -1.53 6.04 -5.64
C ILE A 66 -0.57 4.89 -5.35
N ALA A 67 0.47 4.70 -6.18
CA ALA A 67 1.46 3.67 -5.96
C ALA A 67 2.22 3.89 -4.64
N TYR A 68 2.73 5.10 -4.40
CA TYR A 68 3.47 5.42 -3.18
C TYR A 68 2.60 5.37 -1.92
N SER A 69 1.36 5.87 -1.97
CA SER A 69 0.45 5.78 -0.83
C SER A 69 0.11 4.32 -0.48
N SER A 70 0.02 3.45 -1.49
CA SER A 70 -0.20 2.02 -1.27
C SER A 70 0.95 1.33 -0.54
N VAL A 71 2.19 1.79 -0.73
CA VAL A 71 3.38 1.28 0.00
C VAL A 71 3.34 1.75 1.46
N CYS A 72 2.99 3.02 1.73
CA CYS A 72 2.80 3.52 3.09
C CYS A 72 1.77 2.69 3.86
N HIS A 73 0.61 2.46 3.26
CA HIS A 73 -0.46 1.68 3.87
C HIS A 73 -0.03 0.24 4.21
N MET A 74 0.76 -0.40 3.34
CA MET A 74 1.31 -1.73 3.65
C MET A 74 2.39 -1.69 4.73
N GLY A 75 3.16 -0.61 4.86
CA GLY A 75 4.07 -0.40 5.98
C GLY A 75 3.36 -0.43 7.34
N VAL A 76 2.15 0.15 7.42
CA VAL A 76 1.31 0.09 8.63
C VAL A 76 0.79 -1.32 8.89
N VAL A 77 0.42 -2.08 7.86
CA VAL A 77 0.00 -3.49 7.99
C VAL A 77 1.13 -4.33 8.58
N ILE A 78 2.36 -4.15 8.09
CA ILE A 78 3.55 -4.84 8.59
C ILE A 78 3.79 -4.49 10.06
N CYS A 79 3.62 -3.22 10.46
CA CYS A 79 3.66 -2.84 11.86
C CYS A 79 2.62 -3.61 12.70
N GLY A 80 1.37 -3.67 12.22
CA GLY A 80 0.30 -4.40 12.91
C GLY A 80 0.63 -5.88 13.12
N LEU A 81 1.26 -6.54 12.14
CA LEU A 81 1.68 -7.94 12.22
C LEU A 81 2.81 -8.16 13.23
N PHE A 82 3.78 -7.24 13.32
CA PHE A 82 4.90 -7.33 14.26
C PHE A 82 4.50 -7.12 15.73
N THR A 83 3.33 -6.54 16.02
CA THR A 83 2.85 -6.41 17.42
C THR A 83 2.48 -7.75 18.07
N LEU A 84 2.29 -8.82 17.29
CA LEU A 84 1.92 -10.18 17.75
C LEU A 84 0.66 -10.26 18.65
N ASN A 85 -0.08 -9.16 18.79
CA ASN A 85 -1.35 -9.12 19.53
C ASN A 85 -2.50 -9.55 18.62
N MET A 86 -3.46 -10.30 19.18
CA MET A 86 -4.64 -10.77 18.43
C MET A 86 -5.39 -9.62 17.75
N TRP A 87 -5.55 -8.49 18.44
CA TRP A 87 -6.18 -7.29 17.90
C TRP A 87 -5.38 -6.65 16.76
N GLY A 88 -4.05 -6.59 16.90
CA GLY A 88 -3.17 -6.01 15.88
C GLY A 88 -3.15 -6.85 14.61
N VAL A 89 -3.07 -8.18 14.76
CA VAL A 89 -3.11 -9.13 13.64
C VAL A 89 -4.46 -9.08 12.92
N LEU A 90 -5.58 -9.18 13.64
CA LEU A 90 -6.91 -9.11 13.02
C LEU A 90 -7.14 -7.76 12.32
N GLY A 91 -6.76 -6.65 12.95
CA GLY A 91 -6.85 -5.32 12.36
C GLY A 91 -6.01 -5.19 11.09
N SER A 92 -4.79 -5.73 11.08
CA SER A 92 -3.90 -5.69 9.92
C SER A 92 -4.46 -6.47 8.72
N LEU A 93 -5.13 -7.60 8.96
CA LEU A 93 -5.78 -8.39 7.91
C LEU A 93 -6.98 -7.67 7.31
N ILE A 94 -7.84 -7.10 8.16
CA ILE A 94 -9.02 -6.33 7.71
C ILE A 94 -8.56 -5.11 6.89
N PHE A 95 -7.53 -4.41 7.37
CA PHE A 95 -6.97 -3.26 6.67
C PHE A 95 -6.36 -3.64 5.32
N MET A 96 -5.64 -4.76 5.24
CA MET A 96 -5.04 -5.26 4.00
C MET A 96 -6.11 -5.57 2.94
N LEU A 97 -7.22 -6.19 3.33
CA LEU A 97 -8.36 -6.48 2.45
C LEU A 97 -9.05 -5.19 1.97
N GLY A 98 -9.38 -4.28 2.89
CA GLY A 98 -10.04 -3.00 2.57
C GLY A 98 -9.18 -2.14 1.63
N HIS A 99 -7.88 -2.05 1.92
CA HIS A 99 -6.94 -1.34 1.06
C HIS A 99 -6.82 -1.98 -0.33
N GLY A 100 -7.00 -3.30 -0.44
CA GLY A 100 -7.14 -4.00 -1.73
C GLY A 100 -8.23 -3.40 -2.61
N PHE A 101 -9.45 -3.34 -2.10
CA PHE A 101 -10.60 -2.80 -2.84
C PHE A 101 -10.42 -1.33 -3.21
N VAL A 102 -9.97 -0.50 -2.27
CA VAL A 102 -9.79 0.95 -2.49
C VAL A 102 -8.69 1.22 -3.53
N SER A 103 -7.54 0.55 -3.42
CA SER A 103 -6.43 0.75 -4.37
C SER A 103 -6.82 0.35 -5.79
N SER A 104 -7.50 -0.78 -6.00
CA SER A 104 -7.99 -1.17 -7.33
C SER A 104 -8.99 -0.16 -7.91
N GLY A 105 -9.88 0.38 -7.08
CA GLY A 105 -10.86 1.39 -7.51
C GLY A 105 -10.19 2.70 -7.95
N LEU A 106 -9.18 3.16 -7.21
CA LEU A 106 -8.42 4.37 -7.56
C LEU A 106 -7.63 4.21 -8.86
N PHE A 107 -6.98 3.05 -9.08
CA PHE A 107 -6.30 2.78 -10.34
C PHE A 107 -7.26 2.74 -11.53
N PHE A 108 -8.47 2.20 -11.34
CA PHE A 108 -9.52 2.24 -12.37
C PHE A 108 -9.96 3.67 -12.69
N LEU A 109 -10.22 4.51 -11.67
CA LEU A 109 -10.62 5.90 -11.86
C LEU A 109 -9.56 6.73 -12.60
N VAL A 110 -8.28 6.61 -12.21
CA VAL A 110 -7.18 7.32 -12.89
C VAL A 110 -7.07 6.91 -14.36
N SER A 111 -7.40 5.66 -14.67
CA SER A 111 -7.40 5.17 -16.05
C SER A 111 -8.50 5.81 -16.89
N ILE A 112 -9.73 5.91 -16.35
CA ILE A 112 -10.82 6.63 -17.01
C ILE A 112 -10.44 8.10 -17.26
N VAL A 113 -9.85 8.75 -16.26
CA VAL A 113 -9.41 10.15 -16.37
C VAL A 113 -8.34 10.30 -17.46
N PHE A 114 -7.40 9.35 -17.53
CA PHE A 114 -6.37 9.33 -18.57
C PHE A 114 -6.97 9.14 -19.98
N ASP A 115 -7.93 8.23 -20.14
CA ASP A 115 -8.59 7.99 -21.43
C ASP A 115 -9.39 9.20 -21.91
N ARG A 116 -9.89 10.05 -21.00
CA ARG A 116 -10.68 11.24 -21.33
C ARG A 116 -9.85 12.50 -21.57
N LEU A 117 -8.81 12.72 -20.79
CA LEU A 117 -8.02 13.97 -20.80
C LEU A 117 -6.63 13.81 -21.44
N GLY A 118 -6.18 12.58 -21.69
CA GLY A 118 -4.86 12.29 -22.26
C GLY A 118 -3.67 12.64 -21.36
N THR A 119 -3.91 13.11 -20.13
CA THR A 119 -2.87 13.55 -19.19
C THR A 119 -3.04 12.89 -17.82
N ARG A 120 -1.93 12.69 -17.10
CA ARG A 120 -1.88 12.03 -15.77
C ARG A 120 -1.43 12.96 -14.64
N SER A 121 -1.03 14.18 -14.97
CA SER A 121 -0.46 15.14 -14.04
C SER A 121 -1.57 15.85 -13.25
N PHE A 122 -1.41 15.87 -11.93
CA PHE A 122 -2.33 16.51 -10.99
C PHE A 122 -2.58 17.99 -11.32
N PHE A 123 -1.55 18.72 -11.77
CA PHE A 123 -1.67 20.16 -12.05
C PHE A 123 -2.51 20.51 -13.29
N LEU A 124 -2.55 19.62 -14.29
CA LEU A 124 -3.32 19.85 -15.52
C LEU A 124 -4.78 19.42 -15.38
N ILE A 125 -5.06 18.47 -14.50
CA ILE A 125 -6.40 17.99 -14.23
C ILE A 125 -7.09 18.97 -13.28
N LYS A 126 -7.89 19.88 -13.83
CA LYS A 126 -8.69 20.86 -13.08
C LYS A 126 -10.16 20.80 -13.52
N GLY A 127 -11.09 21.06 -12.62
CA GLY A 127 -12.52 21.21 -12.94
C GLY A 127 -13.26 19.89 -13.23
N LEU A 128 -12.87 18.79 -12.57
CA LEU A 128 -13.54 17.48 -12.72
C LEU A 128 -14.75 17.27 -11.78
N LEU A 129 -15.13 18.30 -11.02
CA LEU A 129 -16.32 18.41 -10.17
C LEU A 129 -17.19 19.54 -10.71
#